data_AF-A0A8S0YCE2-F1
#
_entry.id   AF-A0A8S0YCE2-F1
#
_cell.length_a   1.000
_cell.length_b   1.000
_cell.length_c   1.000
_cell.angle_alpha   90.00
_cell.angle_beta   90.00
_cell.angle_gamma   90.00
#
_symmetry.space_group_name_H-M   'P 1'
#
loop_
_entity.id
_entity.type
_entity.pdbx_description
1 polymer ?
#
loop_
_entity_poly.entity_id
_entity_poly.type
_entity_poly.pdbx_seq_one_letter_code
_entity_poly.pdbx_strand_id
1 'polypeptide(L)'
;MITGFFFIFIVKYILDTGLGTFDRKLTDKLLELRDFLSHAVNDLCTKNTICQKDIDEMNKYLASLSFCKVLKKEEERYILNIIPDKSNLNQIISKVILSFVEMITNYDIKRIKICKNPECGWIFYDESRNHTRKWCDNTCASLMKVRKFRKRHTIKKASNSG
;
A
#
# COMPACT_ATOMS: atom_id res chain seq x y z
N MET A 1 13.28 14.42 8.79
CA MET A 1 12.93 13.27 9.66
C MET A 1 11.46 12.87 9.53
N ILE A 2 10.90 12.77 8.32
CA ILE A 2 9.68 11.99 8.02
C ILE A 2 9.86 11.28 6.67
N THR A 3 11.11 10.94 6.36
CA THR A 3 11.48 9.94 5.35
C THR A 3 11.45 8.54 5.95
N GLY A 4 11.00 8.39 7.20
CA GLY A 4 11.16 7.19 8.01
C GLY A 4 10.06 6.15 7.84
N PHE A 5 8.79 6.51 7.66
CA PHE A 5 7.72 5.50 7.84
C PHE A 5 7.33 4.74 6.57
N PHE A 6 7.40 5.35 5.39
CA PHE A 6 7.34 4.60 4.14
C PHE A 6 8.65 3.81 3.88
N PHE A 7 9.77 4.27 4.44
CA PHE A 7 11.03 3.52 4.43
C PHE A 7 11.03 2.38 5.45
N ILE A 8 10.36 2.52 6.60
CA ILE A 8 10.04 1.40 7.51
C ILE A 8 9.15 0.37 6.80
N PHE A 9 8.26 0.78 5.90
CA PHE A 9 7.43 -0.15 5.11
C PHE A 9 8.26 -1.03 4.16
N ILE A 10 9.27 -0.47 3.49
CA ILE A 10 10.15 -1.22 2.55
C ILE A 10 11.32 -1.92 3.27
N VAL A 11 11.85 -1.36 4.36
CA VAL A 11 13.06 -1.87 5.04
C VAL A 11 12.74 -2.79 6.22
N LYS A 12 11.61 -2.62 6.92
CA LYS A 12 11.20 -3.51 8.03
C LYS A 12 10.49 -4.78 7.54
N TYR A 13 9.85 -4.68 6.37
CA TYR A 13 9.31 -5.80 5.60
C TYR A 13 10.05 -5.93 4.27
N ILE A 14 11.39 -6.00 4.33
CA ILE A 14 12.04 -7.01 3.49
C ILE A 14 11.20 -8.26 3.76
N LEU A 15 10.46 -8.69 2.74
CA LEU A 15 9.91 -10.03 2.68
C LEU A 15 11.13 -10.95 2.72
N ASP A 16 11.75 -11.07 3.89
CA ASP A 16 12.72 -12.07 4.25
C ASP A 16 11.88 -13.31 4.51
N THR A 17 11.16 -13.70 3.47
CA THR A 17 10.28 -14.83 3.45
C THR A 17 11.11 -16.09 3.38
N GLY A 18 12.42 -16.00 3.07
CA GLY A 18 13.26 -17.15 2.78
C GLY A 18 12.65 -18.04 1.68
N LEU A 19 11.70 -17.50 0.90
CA LEU A 19 10.92 -18.28 -0.04
C LEU A 19 11.71 -18.40 -1.33
N GLY A 20 12.17 -19.62 -1.57
CA GLY A 20 12.57 -20.06 -2.90
C GLY A 20 11.47 -19.76 -3.91
N THR A 21 11.89 -19.23 -5.05
CA THR A 21 11.16 -19.08 -6.32
C THR A 21 9.67 -18.71 -6.23
N PHE A 22 9.34 -17.47 -6.61
CA PHE A 22 7.98 -17.07 -6.95
C PHE A 22 7.45 -17.94 -8.10
N ASP A 23 6.58 -18.90 -7.79
CA ASP A 23 5.91 -19.69 -8.82
C ASP A 23 4.75 -18.90 -9.45
N ARG A 24 4.27 -19.37 -10.61
CA ARG A 24 3.19 -18.72 -11.36
C ARG A 24 1.91 -18.55 -10.53
N LYS A 25 1.59 -19.53 -9.69
CA LYS A 25 0.37 -19.53 -8.87
C LYS A 25 0.40 -18.43 -7.82
N LEU A 26 1.55 -18.20 -7.17
CA LEU A 26 1.72 -17.09 -6.25
C LEU A 26 1.63 -15.76 -7.00
N THR A 27 2.26 -15.63 -8.16
CA THR A 27 2.19 -14.41 -8.97
C THR A 27 0.75 -14.08 -9.34
N ASP A 28 -0.02 -15.04 -9.82
CA ASP A 28 -1.43 -14.84 -10.19
C ASP A 28 -2.25 -14.34 -8.99
N LYS A 29 -2.11 -14.97 -7.82
CA LYS A 29 -2.78 -14.51 -6.60
C LYS A 29 -2.34 -13.12 -6.13
N LEU A 30 -1.07 -12.76 -6.31
CA LEU A 30 -0.59 -11.42 -5.97
C LEU A 30 -1.14 -10.36 -6.92
N LEU A 31 -1.35 -10.69 -8.20
CA LEU A 31 -2.01 -9.82 -9.17
C LEU A 31 -3.49 -9.63 -8.83
N GLU A 32 -4.21 -10.71 -8.51
CA GLU A 32 -5.60 -10.65 -8.03
C GLU A 32 -5.71 -9.77 -6.77
N LEU A 33 -4.81 -9.98 -5.80
CA LEU A 33 -4.77 -9.18 -4.58
C LEU A 33 -4.50 -7.70 -4.86
N ARG A 34 -3.56 -7.39 -5.76
CA ARG A 34 -3.26 -6.01 -6.16
C ARG A 34 -4.50 -5.35 -6.75
N ASP A 35 -5.21 -6.03 -7.64
CA ASP A 35 -6.37 -5.47 -8.32
C ASP A 35 -7.53 -5.25 -7.34
N PHE A 36 -7.74 -6.20 -6.41
CA PHE A 36 -8.68 -6.07 -5.30
C PHE A 36 -8.36 -4.86 -4.40
N LEU A 37 -7.12 -4.74 -3.90
CA LEU A 37 -6.71 -3.63 -3.05
C LEU A 37 -6.77 -2.29 -3.79
N SER A 38 -6.47 -2.27 -5.09
CA SER A 38 -6.60 -1.07 -5.91
C SER A 38 -8.05 -0.63 -6.01
N HIS A 39 -9.00 -1.55 -6.14
CA HIS A 39 -10.43 -1.23 -6.11
C HIS A 39 -10.85 -0.66 -4.75
N ALA A 40 -10.49 -1.33 -3.66
CA ALA A 40 -10.81 -0.90 -2.30
C ALA A 40 -10.26 0.50 -1.99
N VAL A 41 -9.03 0.81 -2.41
CA VAL A 41 -8.45 2.15 -2.20
C VAL A 41 -9.13 3.21 -3.05
N ASN A 42 -9.51 2.90 -4.29
CA ASN A 42 -10.28 3.84 -5.10
C ASN A 42 -11.61 4.19 -4.43
N ASP A 43 -12.30 3.20 -3.87
CA ASP A 43 -13.54 3.40 -3.13
C ASP A 43 -13.32 4.22 -1.85
N LEU A 44 -12.25 3.96 -1.09
CA LEU A 44 -11.86 4.82 0.03
C LEU A 44 -11.61 6.27 -0.41
N CYS A 45 -10.84 6.49 -1.48
CA CYS A 45 -10.48 7.83 -1.92
C CYS A 45 -11.64 8.61 -2.55
N THR A 46 -12.64 7.92 -3.12
CA THR A 46 -13.76 8.56 -3.84
C THR A 46 -15.05 8.61 -3.03
N LYS A 47 -15.35 7.55 -2.27
CA LYS A 47 -16.59 7.37 -1.52
C LYS A 47 -16.39 7.45 0.00
N ASN A 48 -15.14 7.46 0.50
CA ASN A 48 -14.81 7.39 1.92
C ASN A 48 -15.42 6.17 2.63
N THR A 49 -15.57 5.05 1.92
CA THR A 49 -16.13 3.82 2.47
C THR A 49 -15.66 2.61 1.66
N ILE A 50 -15.78 1.42 2.24
CA ILE A 50 -15.58 0.12 1.59
C ILE A 50 -16.91 -0.63 1.71
N CYS A 51 -17.36 -1.26 0.63
CA CYS A 51 -18.63 -1.99 0.68
C CYS A 51 -18.51 -3.29 1.51
N GLN A 52 -19.63 -3.77 2.05
CA GLN A 52 -19.63 -4.97 2.90
C GLN A 52 -19.04 -6.20 2.18
N LYS A 53 -19.26 -6.33 0.87
CA LYS A 53 -18.71 -7.42 0.06
C LYS A 53 -17.17 -7.44 0.08
N ASP A 54 -16.53 -6.28 -0.01
CA ASP A 54 -15.07 -6.19 0.01
C ASP A 54 -14.53 -6.43 1.44
N ILE A 55 -15.26 -6.00 2.47
CA ILE A 55 -14.94 -6.33 3.87
C ILE A 55 -14.99 -7.85 4.09
N ASP A 56 -16.03 -8.51 3.59
CA ASP A 56 -16.18 -9.96 3.70
C ASP A 56 -15.05 -10.69 2.94
N GLU A 57 -14.61 -10.15 1.80
CA GLU A 57 -13.48 -10.68 1.04
C GLU A 57 -12.15 -10.53 1.80
N MET A 58 -11.90 -9.36 2.42
CA MET A 58 -10.76 -9.15 3.31
C MET A 58 -10.75 -10.16 4.46
N ASN A 59 -11.91 -10.42 5.06
CA ASN A 59 -12.06 -11.39 6.14
C ASN A 59 -11.69 -12.82 5.72
N LYS A 60 -11.95 -13.23 4.47
CA LYS A 60 -11.50 -14.54 3.96
C LYS A 60 -9.99 -14.66 3.90
N TYR A 61 -9.30 -13.59 3.46
CA TYR A 61 -7.85 -13.56 3.49
C TYR A 61 -7.31 -13.59 4.91
N LEU A 62 -7.89 -12.79 5.83
CA LEU A 62 -7.47 -12.78 7.24
C LEU A 62 -7.67 -14.14 7.92
N ALA A 63 -8.76 -14.85 7.61
CA ALA A 63 -9.02 -16.19 8.12
C ALA A 63 -7.99 -17.24 7.64
N SER A 64 -7.24 -16.93 6.57
CA SER A 64 -6.20 -17.81 6.03
C SER A 64 -4.84 -17.67 6.73
N LEU A 65 -4.72 -16.78 7.74
CA LEU A 65 -3.52 -16.67 8.58
C LEU A 65 -3.39 -17.91 9.49
N SER A 66 -2.40 -18.75 9.20
CA SER A 66 -1.98 -19.84 10.09
C SER A 66 -0.93 -19.37 11.10
N PHE A 67 -1.04 -19.85 12.34
CA PHE A 67 -0.07 -19.57 13.40
C PHE A 67 0.42 -20.87 14.02
N CYS A 68 1.73 -20.93 14.26
CA CYS A 68 2.37 -22.04 14.95
C CYS A 68 2.64 -21.65 16.40
N LYS A 69 2.48 -22.62 17.31
CA LYS A 69 2.91 -22.50 18.71
C LYS A 69 4.36 -23.01 18.81
N VAL A 70 5.27 -22.15 19.23
CA VAL A 70 6.70 -22.47 19.37
C VAL A 70 7.11 -22.28 20.82
N LEU A 71 7.51 -23.38 21.45
CA LEU A 71 8.11 -23.35 22.78
C LEU A 71 9.56 -22.91 22.66
N LYS A 72 9.94 -21.86 23.39
CA LYS A 72 11.32 -21.39 23.50
C LYS A 72 11.77 -21.44 24.96
N LYS A 73 13.05 -21.74 25.20
CA LYS A 73 13.69 -21.58 26.49
C LYS A 73 14.37 -20.20 26.54
N GLU A 74 14.02 -19.38 27.51
CA GLU A 74 14.71 -18.14 27.86
C GLU A 74 15.36 -18.33 29.22
N GLU A 75 16.70 -18.39 29.28
CA GLU A 75 17.50 -18.57 30.50
C GLU A 75 16.94 -19.65 31.46
N GLU A 76 16.09 -19.26 32.41
CA GLU A 76 15.51 -20.11 33.45
C GLU A 76 14.03 -20.48 33.24
N ARG A 77 13.36 -19.99 32.19
CA ARG A 77 11.93 -20.21 31.94
C ARG A 77 11.64 -20.72 30.52
N TYR A 78 10.48 -21.35 30.36
CA TYR A 78 9.92 -21.69 29.06
C TYR A 78 8.80 -20.73 28.70
N ILE A 79 8.80 -20.24 27.45
CA ILE A 79 7.77 -19.36 26.91
C ILE A 79 7.15 -20.00 25.68
N LEU A 80 5.82 -20.08 25.69
CA LEU A 80 5.05 -20.46 24.52
C LEU A 80 4.77 -19.21 23.68
N ASN A 81 5.41 -19.13 22.51
CA ASN A 81 5.18 -18.06 21.56
C ASN A 81 4.20 -18.51 20.47
N ILE A 82 3.36 -17.60 20.00
CA ILE A 82 2.55 -17.80 18.81
C ILE A 82 3.22 -17.00 17.70
N ILE A 83 3.70 -17.67 16.65
CA ILE A 83 4.34 -17.03 15.51
C ILE A 83 3.59 -17.35 14.23
N PRO A 84 3.58 -16.46 13.22
CA PRO A 84 3.05 -16.80 11.91
C PRO A 84 3.80 -17.98 11.32
N ASP A 85 3.05 -18.94 10.78
CA ASP A 85 3.60 -20.03 9.99
C ASP A 85 4.23 -19.44 8.72
N LYS A 86 5.53 -19.63 8.49
CA LYS A 86 6.21 -19.09 7.30
C LYS A 86 6.21 -20.05 6.10
N SER A 87 5.70 -21.27 6.27
CA SER A 87 5.78 -22.32 5.24
C SER A 87 4.71 -22.21 4.14
N ASN A 88 3.70 -21.35 4.34
CA ASN A 88 2.53 -21.28 3.47
C ASN A 88 2.49 -19.98 2.65
N LEU A 89 2.39 -20.09 1.32
CA LEU A 89 2.26 -18.95 0.41
C LEU A 89 1.07 -18.02 0.73
N ASN A 90 -0.03 -18.56 1.27
CA ASN A 90 -1.19 -17.76 1.68
C ASN A 90 -0.84 -16.74 2.77
N GLN A 91 0.26 -16.94 3.50
CA GLN A 91 0.73 -16.01 4.53
C GLN A 91 1.24 -14.70 3.95
N ILE A 92 1.85 -14.73 2.77
CA ILE A 92 2.29 -13.50 2.11
C ILE A 92 1.08 -12.64 1.78
N ILE A 93 0.09 -13.24 1.13
CA ILE A 93 -1.17 -12.60 0.74
C ILE A 93 -1.88 -12.05 1.98
N SER A 94 -2.02 -12.88 3.01
CA SER A 94 -2.73 -12.49 4.23
C SER A 94 -1.99 -11.40 5.01
N LYS A 95 -0.66 -11.37 4.98
CA LYS A 95 0.13 -10.26 5.57
C LYS A 95 -0.06 -8.95 4.82
N VAL A 96 -0.13 -8.99 3.49
CA VAL A 96 -0.38 -7.79 2.68
C VAL A 96 -1.80 -7.27 2.97
N ILE A 97 -2.81 -8.15 3.04
CA ILE A 97 -4.17 -7.78 3.47
C ILE A 97 -4.17 -7.22 4.89
N LEU A 98 -3.51 -7.89 5.85
CA LEU A 98 -3.46 -7.43 7.24
C LEU A 98 -2.87 -6.02 7.33
N SER A 99 -1.79 -5.74 6.59
CA SER A 99 -1.20 -4.41 6.54
C SER A 99 -2.16 -3.37 5.97
N PHE A 100 -2.93 -3.71 4.94
CA PHE A 100 -3.98 -2.83 4.41
C PHE A 100 -5.09 -2.59 5.44
N VAL A 101 -5.55 -3.63 6.14
CA VAL A 101 -6.57 -3.54 7.18
C VAL A 101 -6.09 -2.66 8.33
N GLU A 102 -4.86 -2.87 8.81
CA GLU A 102 -4.24 -2.02 9.83
C GLU A 102 -4.16 -0.56 9.41
N MET A 103 -3.88 -0.28 8.13
CA MET A 103 -3.88 1.08 7.60
C MET A 103 -5.27 1.71 7.71
N ILE A 104 -6.33 1.02 7.29
CA ILE A 104 -7.69 1.60 7.27
C ILE A 104 -8.32 1.66 8.66
N THR A 105 -7.86 0.85 9.62
CA THR A 105 -8.35 0.88 11.01
C THR A 105 -7.65 1.92 11.86
N ASN A 106 -6.35 2.15 11.65
CA ASN A 106 -5.52 2.98 12.53
C ASN A 106 -5.25 4.39 11.99
N TYR A 107 -5.54 4.66 10.73
CA TYR A 107 -5.28 5.95 10.09
C TYR A 107 -6.57 6.62 9.60
N ASP A 108 -6.54 7.95 9.50
CA ASP A 108 -7.65 8.72 8.92
C ASP A 108 -7.73 8.45 7.41
N ILE A 109 -8.74 7.68 7.01
CA ILE A 109 -8.97 7.30 5.61
C ILE A 109 -9.08 8.51 4.66
N LYS A 110 -9.50 9.69 5.15
CA LYS A 110 -9.61 10.91 4.34
C LYS A 110 -8.25 11.47 3.91
N ARG A 111 -7.18 11.04 4.58
CA ARG A 111 -5.79 11.39 4.24
C ARG A 111 -5.17 10.40 3.25
N ILE A 112 -5.79 9.25 3.00
CA ILE A 112 -5.35 8.32 1.95
C ILE A 112 -5.79 8.89 0.61
N LYS A 113 -4.83 9.12 -0.29
CA LYS A 113 -5.05 9.78 -1.58
C LYS A 113 -4.31 9.09 -2.70
N ILE A 114 -4.87 9.19 -3.90
CA ILE A 114 -4.19 8.79 -5.14
C ILE A 114 -3.45 9.99 -5.73
N CYS A 115 -2.23 9.77 -6.19
CA CYS A 115 -1.41 10.76 -6.85
C CYS A 115 -2.14 11.33 -8.07
N LYS A 116 -2.31 12.65 -8.13
CA LYS A 116 -3.02 13.31 -9.24
C LYS A 116 -2.23 13.33 -10.56
N ASN A 117 -1.03 12.75 -10.60
CA ASN A 117 -0.27 12.62 -11.84
C ASN A 117 -0.90 11.47 -12.64
N PRO A 118 -1.45 11.73 -13.85
CA PRO A 118 -2.17 10.71 -14.62
C PRO A 118 -1.35 9.44 -14.89
N GLU A 119 -0.02 9.58 -14.95
CA GLU A 119 0.93 8.49 -15.23
C GLU A 119 1.45 7.77 -13.98
N CYS A 120 1.01 8.16 -12.77
CA CYS A 120 1.59 7.64 -11.52
C CYS A 120 0.67 6.65 -10.80
N GLY A 121 -0.56 7.06 -10.46
CA GLY A 121 -1.52 6.21 -9.76
C GLY A 121 -1.12 5.78 -8.33
N TRP A 122 0.03 6.20 -7.80
CA TRP A 122 0.48 5.80 -6.47
C TRP A 122 -0.45 6.32 -5.37
N ILE A 123 -0.68 5.49 -4.37
CA ILE A 123 -1.42 5.80 -3.17
C ILE A 123 -0.45 6.37 -2.13
N PHE A 124 -0.85 7.43 -1.43
CA PHE A 124 -0.05 8.05 -0.38
C PHE A 124 -0.92 8.57 0.76
N TYR A 125 -0.33 8.68 1.94
CA TYR A 125 -0.95 9.33 3.10
C TYR A 125 -0.58 10.82 3.14
N ASP A 126 -1.59 11.68 3.25
CA ASP A 126 -1.42 13.12 3.30
C ASP A 126 -1.10 13.59 4.72
N GLU A 127 0.19 13.66 5.02
CA GLU A 127 0.75 14.22 6.25
C GLU A 127 0.77 15.76 6.29
N SER A 128 0.33 16.45 5.22
CA SER A 128 0.33 17.91 5.23
C SER A 128 -0.66 18.46 6.26
N ARG A 129 -0.26 19.54 6.93
CA ARG A 129 -1.05 20.20 7.97
C ARG A 129 -2.48 20.52 7.50
N ASN A 130 -2.62 20.95 6.24
CA ASN A 130 -3.88 21.42 5.67
C ASN A 130 -4.55 20.38 4.75
N HIS A 131 -4.04 19.14 4.70
CA HIS A 131 -4.59 18.07 3.84
C HIS A 131 -4.66 18.47 2.36
N THR A 132 -3.69 19.24 1.87
CA THR A 132 -3.69 19.80 0.52
C THR A 132 -2.72 19.10 -0.43
N ARG A 133 -2.00 18.07 0.02
CA ARG A 133 -1.05 17.35 -0.83
C ARG A 133 -1.81 16.66 -1.96
N LYS A 134 -1.30 16.85 -3.18
CA LYS A 134 -1.88 16.32 -4.44
C LYS A 134 -1.02 15.23 -5.08
N TRP A 135 0.23 15.11 -4.67
CA TRP A 135 1.23 14.26 -5.32
C TRP A 135 1.88 13.34 -4.30
N CYS A 136 2.18 12.10 -4.70
CA CYS A 136 2.81 11.11 -3.83
C CYS A 136 4.18 11.55 -3.36
N ASP A 137 4.93 12.34 -4.13
CA ASP A 137 6.26 12.83 -3.77
C ASP A 137 6.65 14.12 -4.53
N ASN A 138 7.88 14.58 -4.29
CA ASN A 138 8.46 15.75 -4.96
C ASN A 138 8.73 15.52 -6.45
N THR A 139 8.97 14.27 -6.87
CA THR A 139 9.21 13.90 -8.26
C THR A 139 7.96 14.16 -9.09
N CYS A 140 6.80 13.64 -8.66
CA CYS A 140 5.51 13.90 -9.31
C CYS A 140 5.12 15.38 -9.24
N ALA A 141 5.38 16.05 -8.11
CA ALA A 141 5.11 17.48 -7.98
C ALA A 141 5.91 18.32 -9.01
N SER A 142 7.20 18.03 -9.15
CA SER A 142 8.10 18.75 -10.07
C SER A 142 7.77 18.46 -11.53
N LEU A 143 7.52 17.19 -11.87
CA LEU A 143 7.12 16.78 -13.22
C LEU A 143 5.85 17.52 -13.68
N MET A 144 4.84 17.60 -12.82
CA MET A 144 3.58 18.29 -13.14
C MET A 144 3.76 19.81 -13.26
N LYS A 145 4.66 20.42 -12.48
CA LYS A 145 5.03 21.84 -12.62
C LYS A 145 5.66 22.12 -13.99
N VAL A 146 6.59 21.27 -14.43
CA VAL A 146 7.25 21.38 -15.75
C VAL A 146 6.25 21.20 -16.89
N ARG A 147 5.38 20.19 -16.84
CA ARG A 147 4.32 19.96 -17.84
C ARG A 147 3.39 21.19 -17.96
N LYS A 148 2.96 21.75 -16.83
CA LYS A 148 2.11 22.96 -16.81
C LYS A 148 2.84 24.19 -17.37
N PHE A 149 4.13 24.35 -17.10
CA PHE A 149 4.94 25.41 -17.68
C PHE A 149 5.03 25.28 -19.21
N ARG A 150 5.42 24.11 -19.72
CA ARG A 150 5.54 23.85 -21.17
C ARG A 150 4.22 24.11 -21.91
N LYS A 151 3.09 23.61 -21.38
CA LYS A 151 1.76 23.83 -21.98
C LYS A 151 1.41 25.32 -22.11
N ARG A 152 1.80 26.16 -21.16
CA ARG A 152 1.57 27.62 -21.23
C ARG A 152 2.45 28.30 -22.28
N HIS A 153 3.70 27.85 -22.42
CA HIS A 153 4.63 28.43 -23.39
C HIS A 153 4.35 27.99 -24.84
N THR A 154 3.82 26.78 -25.07
CA THR A 154 3.36 26.37 -26.40
C THR A 154 2.13 27.15 -26.84
N ILE A 155 1.16 27.39 -25.94
CA ILE A 155 -0.02 28.21 -26.22
C ILE A 155 0.38 29.66 -26.54
N LYS A 156 1.30 30.26 -25.76
CA LYS A 156 1.81 31.62 -26.04
C LYS A 156 2.55 31.75 -27.37
N LYS A 157 3.27 30.71 -27.80
CA LYS A 157 3.90 30.72 -29.14
C LYS A 157 2.85 30.66 -30.25
N ALA A 158 1.82 29.82 -30.11
CA ALA A 158 0.74 29.71 -31.08
C ALA A 158 -0.08 31.01 -31.22
N SER A 159 -0.30 31.75 -30.12
CA SER A 159 -1.02 33.03 -30.15
C SER A 159 -0.22 34.22 -30.68
N ASN A 160 1.11 34.13 -30.74
CA ASN A 160 2.00 35.18 -31.25
C ASN A 160 2.44 34.94 -32.70
N SER A 161 1.89 33.92 -33.37
CA SER A 161 2.23 33.53 -34.76
C SER A 161 1.07 33.77 -35.73
N GLY A 162 0.04 34.52 -35.32
CA GLY A 162 -1.15 34.85 -36.10
C GLY A 162 -1.36 36.35 -36.20
#